data_AF-A0A6B0Y5Q9-F1
#
_entry.id   AF-A0A6B0Y5Q9-F1
#
_cell.length_a   1.000
_cell.length_b   1.000
_cell.length_c   1.000
_cell.angle_alpha   90.00
_cell.angle_beta   90.00
_cell.angle_gamma   90.00
#
_symmetry.space_group_name_H-M   'P 1'
#
loop_
_entity.id
_entity.type
_entity.pdbx_description
1 polymer ?
#
loop_
_entity_poly.entity_id
_entity_poly.type
_entity_poly.pdbx_seq_one_letter_code
_entity_poly.pdbx_strand_id
1 'polypeptide(L)'
;MDRVAVFVDAGYLFAEGSRALSGRKAARSRVFLDHAVAVRHLAGFARERAGIPLLRVYWYDGTANRPTRAQVAAAEQADVKLRLGRIDASGRQKGVDALIASDMVNLARNHAMTDCVLLAGDDELRIAVAEIQQLGIRVHLIGISPASRTQSRLLRQEADSTTEWDAHTLRAFMACRCRTSSRGVPQGFAQCIRGVQRGRVAPGPTSNRVRDIAQDVVRQVLSREFVGRTGRYPRSRDGRSAPEFA
;
A
#
# COMPACT_ATOMS: atom_id res chain seq x y z
N MET A 1 -22.35 18.79 -3.57
CA MET A 1 -21.16 18.99 -2.72
C MET A 1 -20.01 18.34 -3.47
N ASP A 2 -19.04 19.12 -3.87
CA ASP A 2 -18.07 18.67 -4.88
C ASP A 2 -16.94 17.92 -4.20
N ARG A 3 -16.58 16.76 -4.77
CA ARG A 3 -15.59 15.83 -4.21
C ARG A 3 -14.81 15.16 -5.32
N VAL A 4 -13.53 14.89 -5.04
CA VAL A 4 -12.65 14.09 -5.91
C VAL A 4 -12.50 12.67 -5.37
N ALA A 5 -12.65 11.66 -6.22
CA ALA A 5 -12.34 10.27 -5.88
C ALA A 5 -11.08 9.81 -6.62
N VAL A 6 -10.31 8.93 -5.99
CA VAL A 6 -9.09 8.35 -6.59
C VAL A 6 -9.32 6.86 -6.85
N PHE A 7 -8.99 6.39 -8.04
CA PHE A 7 -9.08 4.99 -8.44
C PHE A 7 -7.69 4.48 -8.80
N VAL A 8 -7.22 3.47 -8.07
CA VAL A 8 -5.86 2.92 -8.21
C VAL A 8 -5.92 1.49 -8.70
N ASP A 9 -5.43 1.25 -9.92
CA ASP A 9 -5.08 -0.10 -10.36
C ASP A 9 -3.71 -0.48 -9.78
N ALA A 10 -3.72 -1.36 -8.77
CA ALA A 10 -2.52 -1.85 -8.12
C ALA A 10 -1.71 -2.81 -9.02
N GLY A 11 -2.32 -3.41 -10.02
CA GLY A 11 -1.63 -4.22 -11.03
C GLY A 11 -0.72 -3.32 -11.89
N TYR A 12 -1.30 -2.27 -12.47
CA TYR A 12 -0.58 -1.25 -13.23
C TYR A 12 0.51 -0.57 -12.41
N LEU A 13 0.17 -0.07 -11.20
CA LEU A 13 1.12 0.62 -10.33
C LEU A 13 2.36 -0.22 -10.04
N PHE A 14 2.21 -1.50 -9.69
CA PHE A 14 3.37 -2.34 -9.40
C PHE A 14 4.13 -2.75 -10.65
N ALA A 15 3.44 -3.05 -11.75
CA ALA A 15 4.09 -3.47 -12.99
C ALA A 15 4.97 -2.35 -13.56
N GLU A 16 4.39 -1.16 -13.71
CA GLU A 16 5.07 -0.04 -14.35
C GLU A 16 5.90 0.77 -13.36
N GLY A 17 5.50 0.85 -12.09
CA GLY A 17 6.33 1.43 -11.04
C GLY A 17 7.64 0.67 -10.85
N SER A 18 7.60 -0.67 -10.85
CA SER A 18 8.84 -1.45 -10.77
C SER A 18 9.72 -1.33 -12.01
N ARG A 19 9.11 -1.17 -13.19
CA ARG A 19 9.83 -0.91 -14.44
C ARG A 19 10.52 0.44 -14.41
N ALA A 20 9.83 1.50 -13.98
CA ALA A 20 10.39 2.83 -13.83
C ALA A 20 11.56 2.86 -12.83
N LEU A 21 11.45 2.12 -11.72
CA LEU A 21 12.47 2.09 -10.66
C LEU A 21 13.66 1.19 -10.96
N SER A 22 13.48 0.09 -11.69
CA SER A 22 14.51 -0.95 -11.87
C SER A 22 14.87 -1.25 -13.33
N GLY A 23 14.30 -0.51 -14.29
CA GLY A 23 14.48 -0.68 -15.74
C GLY A 23 13.69 -1.84 -16.34
N ARG A 24 13.07 -2.70 -15.54
CA ARG A 24 12.27 -3.85 -15.99
C ARG A 24 11.14 -4.17 -15.01
N LYS A 25 10.08 -4.80 -15.51
CA LYS A 25 9.00 -5.30 -14.66
C LYS A 25 9.57 -6.29 -13.63
N ALA A 26 9.33 -6.02 -12.34
CA ALA A 26 9.71 -6.91 -11.25
C ALA A 26 8.52 -7.76 -10.81
N ALA A 27 8.80 -8.94 -10.24
CA ALA A 27 7.79 -9.72 -9.54
C ALA A 27 7.27 -8.93 -8.34
N ARG A 28 5.96 -9.02 -8.06
CA ARG A 28 5.30 -8.27 -6.97
C ARG A 28 5.97 -8.49 -5.60
N SER A 29 6.50 -9.68 -5.34
CA SER A 29 7.26 -10.01 -4.12
C SER A 29 8.58 -9.25 -3.94
N ARG A 30 9.12 -8.67 -5.02
CA ARG A 30 10.36 -7.87 -5.02
C ARG A 30 10.12 -6.38 -4.91
N VAL A 31 8.87 -5.94 -4.98
CA VAL A 31 8.48 -4.55 -4.86
C VAL A 31 8.02 -4.30 -3.43
N PHE A 32 8.64 -3.34 -2.77
CA PHE A 32 8.16 -2.79 -1.52
C PHE A 32 7.32 -1.54 -1.83
N LEU A 33 6.15 -1.45 -1.22
CA LEU A 33 5.25 -0.31 -1.32
C LEU A 33 4.84 0.11 0.09
N ASP A 34 5.14 1.35 0.44
CA ASP A 34 4.60 2.00 1.64
C ASP A 34 3.20 2.55 1.30
N HIS A 35 2.17 1.84 1.75
CA HIS A 35 0.78 2.19 1.44
C HIS A 35 0.37 3.51 2.08
N ALA A 36 0.87 3.82 3.29
CA ALA A 36 0.53 5.07 3.97
C ALA A 36 1.08 6.26 3.20
N VAL A 37 2.35 6.20 2.78
CA VAL A 37 2.98 7.27 1.99
C VAL A 37 2.32 7.36 0.60
N ALA A 38 2.06 6.23 -0.07
CA ALA A 38 1.41 6.21 -1.38
C ALA A 38 0.01 6.86 -1.34
N VAL A 39 -0.82 6.51 -0.35
CA VAL A 39 -2.16 7.08 -0.16
C VAL A 39 -2.09 8.58 0.11
N ARG A 40 -1.15 9.03 0.94
CA ARG A 40 -0.94 10.48 1.17
C ARG A 40 -0.55 11.21 -0.11
N HIS A 41 0.34 10.65 -0.92
CA HIS A 41 0.74 11.23 -2.21
C HIS A 41 -0.44 11.29 -3.19
N LEU A 42 -1.22 10.21 -3.31
CA LEU A 42 -2.42 10.17 -4.15
C LEU A 42 -3.48 11.19 -3.71
N ALA A 43 -3.75 11.24 -2.40
CA ALA A 43 -4.70 12.19 -1.81
C ALA A 43 -4.24 13.64 -1.98
N GLY A 44 -2.95 13.92 -1.81
CA GLY A 44 -2.35 15.23 -2.06
C GLY A 44 -2.50 15.66 -3.51
N PHE A 45 -2.09 14.79 -4.44
CA PHE A 45 -2.25 15.01 -5.88
C PHE A 45 -3.70 15.27 -6.26
N ALA A 46 -4.66 14.48 -5.76
CA ALA A 46 -6.07 14.64 -6.09
C ALA A 46 -6.63 15.99 -5.63
N ARG A 47 -6.29 16.42 -4.40
CA ARG A 47 -6.71 17.72 -3.87
C ARG A 47 -6.09 18.88 -4.63
N GLU A 48 -4.80 18.78 -4.97
CA GLU A 48 -4.11 19.80 -5.77
C GLU A 48 -4.69 19.89 -7.17
N ARG A 49 -4.95 18.74 -7.80
CA ARG A 49 -5.41 18.68 -9.20
C ARG A 49 -6.83 19.18 -9.37
N ALA A 50 -7.74 18.78 -8.47
CA ALA A 50 -9.16 19.11 -8.57
C ALA A 50 -9.56 20.35 -7.74
N GLY A 51 -8.73 20.79 -6.78
CA GLY A 51 -9.03 21.94 -5.92
C GLY A 51 -10.19 21.71 -4.93
N ILE A 52 -10.63 20.47 -4.76
CA ILE A 52 -11.80 20.09 -3.95
C ILE A 52 -11.46 18.97 -2.94
N PRO A 53 -12.29 18.77 -1.90
CA PRO A 53 -12.01 17.76 -0.89
C PRO A 53 -12.00 16.33 -1.44
N LEU A 54 -11.14 15.48 -0.88
CA LEU A 54 -11.10 14.06 -1.19
C LEU A 54 -12.36 13.36 -0.66
N LEU A 55 -12.98 12.52 -1.50
CA LEU A 55 -14.00 11.56 -1.08
C LEU A 55 -13.33 10.33 -0.46
N ARG A 56 -12.52 9.63 -1.26
CA ARG A 56 -11.90 8.35 -0.92
C ARG A 56 -10.84 7.95 -1.94
N VAL A 57 -9.88 7.12 -1.53
CA VAL A 57 -9.01 6.35 -2.41
C VAL A 57 -9.54 4.93 -2.54
N TYR A 58 -10.01 4.56 -3.73
CA TYR A 58 -10.42 3.21 -4.08
C TYR A 58 -9.21 2.45 -4.63
N TRP A 59 -8.85 1.38 -3.95
CA TRP A 59 -7.67 0.57 -4.26
C TRP A 59 -8.09 -0.77 -4.82
N TYR A 60 -7.73 -1.05 -6.07
CA TYR A 60 -8.13 -2.24 -6.79
C TYR A 60 -6.95 -3.19 -6.97
N ASP A 61 -7.11 -4.45 -6.55
CA ASP A 61 -6.06 -5.46 -6.68
C ASP A 61 -6.68 -6.85 -6.92
N GLY A 62 -5.91 -7.78 -7.44
CA GLY A 62 -6.33 -9.17 -7.63
C GLY A 62 -5.98 -10.04 -6.41
N THR A 63 -6.89 -10.92 -6.01
CA THR A 63 -6.61 -11.97 -5.03
C THR A 63 -6.94 -13.35 -5.59
N ALA A 64 -6.12 -14.35 -5.29
CA ALA A 64 -6.37 -15.74 -5.69
C ALA A 64 -7.36 -16.44 -4.73
N ASN A 65 -7.29 -16.14 -3.43
CA ASN A 65 -8.16 -16.75 -2.44
C ASN A 65 -8.32 -15.84 -1.21
N ARG A 66 -7.22 -15.61 -0.48
CA ARG A 66 -7.20 -14.72 0.69
C ARG A 66 -6.39 -13.46 0.42
N PRO A 67 -6.78 -12.31 1.00
CA PRO A 67 -5.98 -11.10 0.94
C PRO A 67 -4.55 -11.34 1.41
N THR A 68 -3.58 -10.82 0.65
CA THR A 68 -2.17 -10.82 1.07
C THR A 68 -1.94 -9.80 2.18
N ARG A 69 -0.82 -9.91 2.92
CA ARG A 69 -0.45 -8.92 3.94
C ARG A 69 -0.37 -7.49 3.37
N ALA A 70 0.11 -7.33 2.14
CA ALA A 70 0.16 -6.04 1.47
C ALA A 70 -1.24 -5.48 1.20
N GLN A 71 -2.18 -6.34 0.75
CA GLN A 71 -3.58 -5.94 0.54
C GLN A 71 -4.26 -5.56 1.85
N VAL A 72 -4.06 -6.33 2.92
CA VAL A 72 -4.59 -5.98 4.25
C VAL A 72 -4.01 -4.63 4.72
N ALA A 73 -2.71 -4.42 4.58
CA ALA A 73 -2.07 -3.15 4.93
C ALA A 73 -2.64 -1.97 4.12
N ALA A 74 -2.99 -2.17 2.85
CA ALA A 74 -3.70 -1.17 2.05
C ALA A 74 -5.10 -0.87 2.62
N ALA A 75 -5.86 -1.91 2.97
CA ALA A 75 -7.22 -1.78 3.50
C ALA A 75 -7.28 -1.13 4.89
N GLU A 76 -6.21 -1.19 5.67
CA GLU A 76 -6.11 -0.58 7.00
C GLU A 76 -5.76 0.92 6.94
N GLN A 77 -5.40 1.46 5.78
CA GLN A 77 -5.13 2.88 5.64
C GLN A 77 -6.41 3.71 5.75
N ALA A 78 -6.32 4.85 6.42
CA ALA A 78 -7.39 5.84 6.41
C ALA A 78 -7.73 6.28 4.98
N ASP A 79 -9.01 6.59 4.74
CA ASP A 79 -9.54 6.99 3.44
C ASP A 79 -9.40 5.95 2.31
N VAL A 80 -8.99 4.71 2.60
CA VAL A 80 -8.88 3.64 1.60
C VAL A 80 -10.06 2.70 1.62
N LYS A 81 -10.58 2.37 0.42
CA LYS A 81 -11.44 1.21 0.21
C LYS A 81 -10.74 0.22 -0.70
N LEU A 82 -10.33 -0.93 -0.13
CA LEU A 82 -9.83 -2.05 -0.91
C LEU A 82 -10.98 -2.77 -1.63
N ARG A 83 -10.79 -3.04 -2.92
CA ARG A 83 -11.66 -3.81 -3.79
C ARG A 83 -10.83 -4.92 -4.42
N LEU A 84 -11.21 -6.18 -4.17
CA LEU A 84 -10.44 -7.33 -4.63
C LEU A 84 -11.17 -8.05 -5.78
N GLY A 85 -10.54 -8.04 -6.96
CA GLY A 85 -10.92 -8.91 -8.07
C GLY A 85 -10.40 -10.33 -7.88
N ARG A 86 -10.85 -11.27 -8.72
CA ARG A 86 -10.39 -12.66 -8.68
C ARG A 86 -9.19 -12.87 -9.61
N ILE A 87 -8.21 -13.63 -9.16
CA ILE A 87 -7.13 -14.15 -10.01
C ILE A 87 -7.54 -15.53 -10.52
N ASP A 88 -7.45 -15.76 -11.82
CA ASP A 88 -7.71 -17.08 -12.39
C ASP A 88 -6.54 -18.06 -12.20
N ALA A 89 -6.76 -19.33 -12.52
CA ALA A 89 -5.73 -20.38 -12.39
C ALA A 89 -4.45 -20.12 -13.22
N SER A 90 -4.52 -19.22 -14.22
CA SER A 90 -3.36 -18.81 -15.03
C SER A 90 -2.60 -17.61 -14.45
N GLY A 91 -3.03 -17.10 -13.28
CA GLY A 91 -2.43 -15.94 -12.63
C GLY A 91 -2.87 -14.60 -13.23
N ARG A 92 -3.88 -14.59 -14.13
CA ARG A 92 -4.43 -13.36 -14.69
C ARG A 92 -5.49 -12.79 -13.75
N GLN A 93 -5.38 -11.50 -13.46
CA GLN A 93 -6.44 -10.79 -12.76
C GLN A 93 -7.64 -10.68 -13.69
N LYS A 94 -8.81 -11.17 -13.26
CA LYS A 94 -10.06 -11.05 -14.00
C LYS A 94 -11.00 -10.13 -13.24
N GLY A 95 -11.55 -9.16 -13.96
CA GLY A 95 -12.61 -8.28 -13.48
C GLY A 95 -12.15 -7.18 -12.53
N VAL A 96 -10.84 -6.90 -12.42
CA VAL A 96 -10.36 -5.71 -11.70
C VAL A 96 -10.82 -4.45 -12.45
N ASP A 97 -10.66 -4.43 -13.78
CA ASP A 97 -11.10 -3.32 -14.64
C ASP A 97 -12.62 -3.13 -14.59
N ALA A 98 -13.38 -4.23 -14.60
CA ALA A 98 -14.83 -4.20 -14.43
C ALA A 98 -15.25 -3.63 -13.07
N LEU A 99 -14.51 -3.92 -11.99
CA LEU A 99 -14.76 -3.34 -10.66
C LEU A 99 -14.47 -1.83 -10.65
N ILE A 100 -13.37 -1.40 -11.27
CA ILE A 100 -13.02 0.03 -11.40
C ILE A 100 -14.12 0.75 -12.17
N ALA A 101 -14.44 0.26 -13.38
CA ALA A 101 -15.47 0.82 -14.25
C ALA A 101 -16.82 0.91 -13.55
N SER A 102 -17.26 -0.18 -12.90
CA SER A 102 -18.54 -0.21 -12.20
C SER A 102 -18.59 0.81 -11.05
N ASP A 103 -17.54 0.89 -10.24
CA ASP A 103 -17.50 1.84 -9.13
C ASP A 103 -17.43 3.29 -9.62
N MET A 104 -16.67 3.59 -10.69
CA MET A 104 -16.63 4.92 -11.33
C MET A 104 -18.03 5.36 -11.77
N VAL A 105 -18.72 4.51 -12.56
CA VAL A 105 -20.06 4.77 -13.07
C VAL A 105 -21.06 4.92 -11.93
N ASN A 106 -21.00 4.06 -10.92
CA ASN A 106 -21.89 4.13 -9.77
C ASN A 106 -21.70 5.44 -8.97
N LEU A 107 -20.46 5.87 -8.71
CA LEU A 107 -20.23 7.15 -8.00
C LEU A 107 -20.68 8.34 -8.83
N ALA A 108 -20.45 8.32 -10.15
CA ALA A 108 -20.88 9.38 -11.05
C ALA A 108 -22.42 9.49 -11.09
N ARG A 109 -23.14 8.37 -11.28
CA ARG A 109 -24.61 8.33 -11.33
C ARG A 109 -25.28 8.77 -10.02
N ASN A 110 -24.63 8.50 -8.89
CA ASN A 110 -25.13 8.95 -7.58
C ASN A 110 -24.67 10.37 -7.21
N HIS A 111 -24.01 11.09 -8.14
CA HIS A 111 -23.46 12.44 -7.90
C HIS A 111 -22.55 12.51 -6.66
N ALA A 112 -21.83 11.42 -6.37
CA ALA A 112 -20.97 11.30 -5.20
C ALA A 112 -19.58 11.95 -5.41
N MET A 113 -19.22 12.23 -6.66
CA MET A 113 -17.99 12.91 -7.06
C MET A 113 -18.28 13.83 -8.24
N THR A 114 -17.42 14.83 -8.44
CA THR A 114 -17.36 15.70 -9.63
C THR A 114 -16.06 15.50 -10.42
N ASP A 115 -15.04 14.97 -9.74
CA ASP A 115 -13.71 14.76 -10.30
C ASP A 115 -13.22 13.34 -9.96
N CYS A 116 -12.52 12.75 -10.90
CA CYS A 116 -11.99 11.40 -10.82
C CYS A 116 -10.50 11.43 -11.15
N VAL A 117 -9.66 11.00 -10.22
CA VAL A 117 -8.25 10.70 -10.49
C VAL A 117 -8.12 9.21 -10.76
N LEU A 118 -7.58 8.84 -11.92
CA LEU A 118 -7.40 7.44 -12.32
C LEU A 118 -5.91 7.13 -12.50
N LEU A 119 -5.39 6.15 -11.75
CA LEU A 119 -4.06 5.59 -11.96
C LEU A 119 -4.20 4.21 -12.60
N ALA A 120 -4.16 4.15 -13.94
CA ALA A 120 -4.32 2.92 -14.70
C ALA A 120 -3.68 3.00 -16.10
N GLY A 121 -3.41 1.85 -16.70
CA GLY A 121 -2.76 1.74 -18.02
C GLY A 121 -3.66 1.26 -19.16
N ASP A 122 -4.74 0.54 -18.83
CA ASP A 122 -5.49 -0.30 -19.78
C ASP A 122 -6.54 0.47 -20.58
N ASP A 123 -6.67 0.14 -21.86
CA ASP A 123 -7.70 0.71 -22.73
C ASP A 123 -9.12 0.30 -22.35
N GLU A 124 -9.30 -0.82 -21.63
CA GLU A 124 -10.62 -1.30 -21.19
C GLU A 124 -11.36 -0.26 -20.33
N LEU A 125 -10.63 0.58 -19.59
CA LEU A 125 -11.23 1.63 -18.75
C LEU A 125 -11.70 2.86 -19.56
N ARG A 126 -11.30 2.97 -20.83
CA ARG A 126 -11.68 4.11 -21.68
C ARG A 126 -13.20 4.27 -21.80
N ILE A 127 -13.93 3.16 -21.92
CA ILE A 127 -15.39 3.19 -22.02
C ILE A 127 -16.01 3.78 -20.75
N ALA A 128 -15.49 3.40 -19.58
CA ALA A 128 -15.96 3.94 -18.30
C ALA A 128 -15.63 5.43 -18.15
N VAL A 129 -14.45 5.86 -18.62
CA VAL A 129 -14.07 7.29 -18.66
C VAL A 129 -15.06 8.09 -19.49
N ALA A 130 -15.35 7.65 -20.71
CA ALA A 130 -16.31 8.31 -21.59
C ALA A 130 -17.72 8.35 -20.96
N GLU A 131 -18.16 7.27 -20.32
CA GLU A 131 -19.48 7.20 -19.67
C GLU A 131 -19.61 8.19 -18.50
N ILE A 132 -18.61 8.29 -17.62
CA ILE A 132 -18.70 9.24 -16.49
C ILE A 132 -18.57 10.70 -16.94
N GLN A 133 -17.88 10.97 -18.05
CA GLN A 133 -17.81 12.31 -18.61
C GLN A 133 -19.17 12.79 -19.15
N GLN A 134 -20.01 11.88 -19.67
CA GLN A 134 -21.40 12.21 -20.02
C GLN A 134 -22.24 12.67 -18.82
N LEU A 135 -21.82 12.32 -17.60
CA LEU A 135 -22.43 12.74 -16.34
C LEU A 135 -21.77 14.01 -15.76
N GLY A 136 -20.87 14.65 -16.50
CA GLY A 136 -20.18 15.88 -16.10
C GLY A 136 -18.95 15.67 -15.22
N ILE A 137 -18.46 14.43 -15.08
CA ILE A 137 -17.26 14.15 -14.28
C ILE A 137 -15.99 14.50 -15.07
N ARG A 138 -15.07 15.24 -14.44
CA ARG A 138 -13.73 15.50 -14.96
C ARG A 138 -12.79 14.34 -14.60
N VAL A 139 -11.99 13.85 -15.56
CA VAL A 139 -11.09 12.72 -15.38
C VAL A 139 -9.62 13.12 -15.52
N HIS A 140 -8.86 12.93 -14.46
CA HIS A 140 -7.42 13.20 -14.38
C HIS A 140 -6.64 11.89 -14.32
N LEU A 141 -5.99 11.54 -15.42
CA LEU A 141 -5.28 10.29 -15.58
C LEU A 141 -3.81 10.43 -15.14
N ILE A 142 -3.36 9.53 -14.26
CA ILE A 142 -1.96 9.39 -13.87
C ILE A 142 -1.36 8.21 -14.65
N GLY A 143 -0.27 8.46 -15.37
CA GLY A 143 0.57 7.44 -15.99
C GLY A 143 1.92 7.31 -15.29
N ILE A 144 2.60 6.17 -15.48
CA ILE A 144 3.96 5.94 -14.96
C ILE A 144 4.97 5.97 -16.10
N SER A 145 6.06 6.72 -15.90
CA SER A 145 7.03 6.98 -16.94
C SER A 145 7.81 5.75 -17.42
N PRO A 146 7.97 5.54 -18.75
CA PRO A 146 7.43 6.35 -19.85
C PRO A 146 5.97 6.00 -20.18
N ALA A 147 5.02 6.90 -19.88
CA ALA A 147 3.58 6.65 -20.02
C ALA A 147 3.17 6.40 -21.48
N SER A 148 3.88 7.01 -22.43
CA SER A 148 3.67 6.81 -23.87
C SER A 148 3.79 5.35 -24.33
N ARG A 149 4.51 4.51 -23.57
CA ARG A 149 4.69 3.07 -23.87
C ARG A 149 3.85 2.15 -22.99
N THR A 150 3.42 2.62 -21.83
CA THR A 150 2.84 1.78 -20.77
C THR A 150 1.34 2.01 -20.60
N GLN A 151 0.83 3.11 -21.17
CA GLN A 151 -0.56 3.53 -21.05
C GLN A 151 -1.17 3.71 -22.45
N SER A 152 -2.40 3.19 -22.63
CA SER A 152 -3.11 3.30 -23.90
C SER A 152 -3.16 4.75 -24.40
N ARG A 153 -2.87 4.94 -25.69
CA ARG A 153 -3.01 6.26 -26.34
C ARG A 153 -4.46 6.72 -26.32
N LEU A 154 -5.41 5.82 -26.56
CA LEU A 154 -6.83 6.18 -26.63
C LEU A 154 -7.36 6.56 -25.23
N LEU A 155 -6.98 5.82 -24.19
CA LEU A 155 -7.29 6.22 -22.80
C LEU A 155 -6.73 7.61 -22.46
N ARG A 156 -5.48 7.91 -22.84
CA ARG A 156 -4.87 9.24 -22.64
C ARG A 156 -5.58 10.35 -23.40
N GLN A 157 -6.17 10.05 -24.54
CA GLN A 157 -6.93 11.01 -25.35
C GLN A 157 -8.32 11.26 -24.79
N GLU A 158 -8.93 10.26 -24.15
CA GLU A 158 -10.26 10.38 -23.54
C GLU A 158 -10.23 11.20 -22.24
N ALA A 159 -9.15 11.08 -21.45
CA ALA A 159 -9.02 11.80 -20.18
C ALA A 159 -8.88 13.32 -20.37
N ASP A 160 -9.54 14.11 -19.50
CA ASP A 160 -9.46 15.58 -19.51
C ASP A 160 -8.06 16.12 -19.25
N SER A 161 -7.24 15.36 -18.52
CA SER A 161 -5.83 15.66 -18.37
C SER A 161 -5.01 14.44 -18.03
N THR A 162 -3.75 14.47 -18.42
CA THR A 162 -2.78 13.43 -18.11
C THR A 162 -1.63 14.00 -17.27
N THR A 163 -1.13 13.22 -16.33
CA THR A 163 0.07 13.53 -15.55
C THR A 163 0.94 12.29 -15.46
N GLU A 164 2.24 12.47 -15.60
CA GLU A 164 3.19 11.36 -15.61
C GLU A 164 4.02 11.38 -14.33
N TRP A 165 4.06 10.25 -13.62
CA TRP A 165 4.94 10.05 -12.48
C TRP A 165 6.21 9.35 -12.90
N ASP A 166 7.33 9.98 -12.57
CA ASP A 166 8.66 9.48 -12.86
C ASP A 166 9.23 8.63 -11.71
N ALA A 167 10.42 8.09 -11.93
CA ALA A 167 11.11 7.31 -10.91
C ALA A 167 11.44 8.13 -9.64
N HIS A 168 11.57 9.46 -9.73
CA HIS A 168 11.78 10.29 -8.55
C HIS A 168 10.54 10.31 -7.66
N THR A 169 9.39 10.57 -8.24
CA THR A 169 8.09 10.56 -7.56
C THR A 169 7.81 9.20 -6.91
N LEU A 170 8.02 8.12 -7.66
CA LEU A 170 7.77 6.77 -7.16
C LEU A 170 8.68 6.36 -6.00
N ARG A 171 9.94 6.86 -5.95
CA ARG A 171 10.88 6.54 -4.86
C ARG A 171 10.40 7.03 -3.50
N ALA A 172 9.46 7.97 -3.44
CA ALA A 172 8.88 8.43 -2.17
C ALA A 172 8.13 7.33 -1.43
N PHE A 173 7.51 6.37 -2.15
CA PHE A 173 6.65 5.35 -1.55
C PHE A 173 6.89 3.93 -2.09
N MET A 174 7.74 3.74 -3.09
CA MET A 174 8.01 2.46 -3.71
C MET A 174 9.51 2.20 -3.88
N ALA A 175 9.93 0.97 -3.62
CA ALA A 175 11.30 0.51 -3.82
C ALA A 175 11.33 -0.89 -4.43
N CYS A 176 12.32 -1.17 -5.28
CA CYS A 176 12.55 -2.50 -5.85
C CYS A 176 13.79 -3.14 -5.23
N ARG A 177 13.65 -4.38 -4.74
CA ARG A 177 14.81 -5.20 -4.37
C ARG A 177 15.57 -5.59 -5.63
N CYS A 178 16.63 -4.85 -5.92
CA CYS A 178 17.66 -5.25 -6.85
C CYS A 178 18.31 -6.54 -6.31
N ARG A 179 18.41 -7.59 -7.14
CA ARG A 179 19.41 -8.64 -6.85
C ARG A 179 20.75 -7.91 -6.92
N THR A 180 21.43 -7.71 -5.80
CA THR A 180 22.89 -7.64 -5.82
C THR A 180 23.33 -8.88 -6.58
N SER A 181 23.74 -8.70 -7.84
CA SER A 181 24.59 -9.69 -8.46
C SER A 181 25.79 -9.74 -7.54
N SER A 182 25.95 -10.83 -6.81
CA SER A 182 27.26 -11.25 -6.33
C SER A 182 28.12 -11.52 -7.57
N ARG A 183 28.51 -10.47 -8.29
CA ARG A 183 29.73 -10.50 -9.11
C ARG A 183 30.83 -10.67 -8.08
N GLY A 184 31.61 -11.73 -8.28
CA GLY A 184 32.41 -12.39 -7.25
C GLY A 184 33.15 -11.44 -6.32
N VAL A 185 33.28 -11.87 -5.08
CA VAL A 185 34.41 -11.48 -4.24
C VAL A 185 35.65 -11.60 -5.14
N PRO A 186 36.43 -10.52 -5.39
CA PRO A 186 37.76 -10.70 -5.92
C PRO A 186 38.50 -11.59 -4.91
N GLN A 187 38.79 -12.83 -5.29
CA GLN A 187 39.79 -13.64 -4.59
C GLN A 187 41.12 -12.93 -4.76
N GLY A 188 41.39 -11.99 -3.86
CA GLY A 188 42.51 -11.07 -4.03
C GLY A 188 42.63 -10.01 -2.95
N PHE A 189 42.13 -10.25 -1.73
CA PHE A 189 42.55 -9.52 -0.53
C PHE A 189 42.58 -10.47 0.68
N ALA A 190 43.22 -11.63 0.50
CA ALA A 190 43.66 -12.49 1.59
C ALA A 190 45.08 -12.11 2.02
N GLN A 191 45.33 -10.82 2.30
CA GLN A 191 46.58 -10.37 2.91
C GLN A 191 46.41 -8.95 3.43
N CYS A 192 45.81 -8.81 4.62
CA CYS A 192 46.05 -7.69 5.55
C CYS A 192 45.22 -7.85 6.84
N ILE A 193 45.20 -9.04 7.45
CA ILE A 193 44.89 -9.15 8.90
C ILE A 193 45.81 -10.22 9.50
N ARG A 194 47.13 -9.97 9.47
CA ARG A 194 48.04 -10.49 10.50
C ARG A 194 48.39 -9.31 11.38
N GLY A 195 47.85 -9.28 12.59
CA GLY A 195 48.24 -8.29 13.59
C GLY A 195 47.08 -7.61 14.31
N VAL A 196 46.11 -8.35 14.83
CA VAL A 196 45.39 -7.90 16.03
C VAL A 196 45.38 -9.06 17.01
N GLN A 197 46.18 -8.92 18.06
CA GLN A 197 46.31 -9.87 19.15
C GLN A 197 44.96 -10.05 19.85
N ARG A 198 44.73 -11.29 20.29
CA ARG A 198 43.61 -11.71 21.14
C ARG A 198 43.61 -10.91 22.45
N GLY A 199 42.75 -9.91 22.55
CA GLY A 199 42.33 -9.32 23.82
C GLY A 199 41.16 -10.13 24.39
N ARG A 200 41.36 -10.75 25.56
CA ARG A 200 40.30 -11.39 26.37
C ARG A 200 39.20 -10.37 26.70
N VAL A 201 37.95 -10.69 26.39
CA VAL A 201 36.78 -9.98 26.94
C VAL A 201 36.29 -10.75 28.16
N ALA A 202 36.28 -10.10 29.32
CA ALA A 202 35.72 -10.63 30.56
C ALA A 202 34.17 -10.62 30.52
N PRO A 203 33.48 -11.58 31.17
CA PRO A 203 32.03 -11.59 31.20
C PRO A 203 31.48 -10.59 32.23
N GLY A 204 30.58 -9.70 31.78
CA GLY A 204 29.78 -8.82 32.65
C GLY A 204 28.59 -9.55 33.29
N PRO A 205 28.00 -8.98 34.36
CA PRO A 205 27.17 -9.74 35.31
C PRO A 205 25.77 -10.05 34.79
N THR A 206 25.31 -11.25 35.13
CA THR A 206 23.94 -11.74 35.07
C THR A 206 22.97 -10.80 35.80
N SER A 207 21.82 -10.50 35.18
CA SER A 207 20.70 -9.90 35.91
C SER A 207 19.36 -10.37 35.37
N ASN A 208 18.66 -11.13 36.21
CA ASN A 208 17.28 -11.61 36.03
C ASN A 208 16.25 -10.48 35.82
N ARG A 209 16.63 -9.20 35.87
CA ARG A 209 15.70 -8.05 35.73
C ARG A 209 15.05 -7.90 34.36
N VAL A 210 15.68 -8.36 33.28
CA VAL A 210 15.11 -8.21 31.92
C VAL A 210 13.94 -9.18 31.71
N ARG A 211 13.93 -10.32 32.42
CA ARG A 211 12.86 -11.32 32.32
C ARG A 211 11.63 -10.89 33.12
N ASP A 212 11.83 -10.22 34.25
CA ASP A 212 10.74 -9.74 35.11
C ASP A 212 9.95 -8.60 34.45
N ILE A 213 10.65 -7.67 33.77
CA ILE A 213 9.99 -6.58 33.02
C ILE A 213 9.15 -7.15 31.86
N ALA A 214 9.62 -8.21 31.19
CA ALA A 214 8.90 -8.83 30.08
C ALA A 214 7.61 -9.53 30.54
N GLN A 215 7.58 -10.11 31.74
CA GLN A 215 6.38 -10.79 32.26
C GLN A 215 5.32 -9.81 32.78
N ASP A 216 5.73 -8.66 33.28
CA ASP A 216 4.80 -7.67 33.85
C ASP A 216 4.00 -6.94 32.76
N VAL A 217 4.64 -6.64 31.62
CA VAL A 217 3.98 -6.04 30.45
C VAL A 217 2.94 -7.01 29.85
N VAL A 218 3.25 -8.31 29.78
CA VAL A 218 2.32 -9.32 29.26
C VAL A 218 1.09 -9.48 30.16
N ARG A 219 1.24 -9.38 31.49
CA ARG A 219 0.10 -9.42 32.42
C ARG A 219 -0.80 -8.19 32.27
N GLN A 220 -0.23 -6.99 32.11
CA GLN A 220 -1.01 -5.77 31.95
C GLN A 220 -1.86 -5.78 30.67
N VAL A 221 -1.32 -6.31 29.56
CA VAL A 221 -2.05 -6.42 28.29
C VAL A 221 -3.21 -7.41 28.39
N LEU A 222 -3.00 -8.58 29.01
CA LEU A 222 -4.04 -9.60 29.13
C LEU A 222 -5.18 -9.20 30.07
N SER A 223 -4.91 -8.40 31.11
CA SER A 223 -5.96 -7.87 31.99
C SER A 223 -6.87 -6.83 31.31
N ARG A 224 -6.36 -6.06 30.34
CA ARG A 224 -7.13 -5.04 29.62
C ARG A 224 -8.08 -5.63 28.58
N GLU A 225 -7.69 -6.73 27.94
CA GLU A 225 -8.57 -7.41 26.97
C GLU A 225 -9.70 -8.21 27.65
N PHE A 226 -9.50 -8.70 28.87
CA PHE A 226 -10.49 -9.53 29.57
C PHE A 226 -11.66 -8.71 30.15
N VAL A 227 -11.39 -7.52 30.69
CA VAL A 227 -12.43 -6.62 31.25
C VAL A 227 -13.32 -6.06 30.15
N GLY A 228 -12.76 -5.76 28.97
CA GLY A 228 -13.52 -5.24 27.83
C GLY A 228 -14.53 -6.22 27.21
N ARG A 229 -14.40 -7.53 27.47
CA ARG A 229 -15.31 -8.56 26.93
C ARG A 229 -16.32 -9.12 27.92
N THR A 230 -16.10 -8.98 29.24
CA THR A 230 -16.93 -9.67 30.24
C THR A 230 -17.43 -8.79 31.38
N GLY A 231 -16.98 -7.54 31.49
CA GLY A 231 -17.41 -6.61 32.54
C GLY A 231 -17.05 -7.05 33.97
N ARG A 232 -16.19 -8.06 34.15
CA ARG A 232 -15.71 -8.51 35.47
C ARG A 232 -14.20 -8.72 35.45
N TYR A 233 -13.53 -8.28 36.51
CA TYR A 233 -12.13 -8.62 36.75
C TYR A 233 -12.00 -10.12 37.10
N PRO A 234 -10.96 -10.81 36.59
CA PRO A 234 -10.67 -12.16 37.04
C PRO A 234 -10.30 -12.14 38.53
N ARG A 235 -10.97 -12.97 39.34
CA ARG A 235 -10.65 -13.12 40.77
C ARG A 235 -9.27 -13.73 40.93
N SER A 236 -8.41 -13.09 41.73
CA SER A 236 -7.16 -13.67 42.20
C SER A 236 -7.46 -14.93 43.04
N ARG A 237 -6.56 -15.92 42.97
CA ARG A 237 -6.64 -17.13 43.80
C ARG A 237 -6.47 -16.85 45.31
N ASP A 238 -6.03 -15.66 45.66
CA ASP A 238 -5.98 -15.17 47.04
C ASP A 238 -7.14 -14.18 47.24
N GLY A 239 -8.16 -14.60 47.99
CA GLY A 239 -9.46 -13.94 48.09
C GLY A 239 -9.45 -12.60 48.86
N ARG A 240 -8.85 -11.56 48.29
CA ARG A 240 -9.00 -10.18 48.76
C ARG A 240 -9.39 -9.25 47.62
N SER A 241 -10.60 -8.73 47.70
CA SER A 241 -11.15 -7.68 46.82
C SER A 241 -10.52 -6.32 47.13
N ALA A 242 -10.06 -5.61 46.10
CA ALA A 242 -9.57 -4.22 46.17
C ALA A 242 -10.73 -3.21 45.96
N PRO A 243 -10.58 -1.94 46.41
CA PRO A 243 -11.69 -1.05 46.73
C PRO A 243 -12.24 -0.29 45.51
N GLU A 244 -13.55 -0.01 45.54
CA GLU A 244 -14.24 0.89 44.62
C GLU A 244 -13.89 2.36 44.94
N PHE A 245 -13.47 3.11 43.93
CA PHE A 245 -13.46 4.58 43.95
C PHE A 245 -14.55 5.06 42.99
N ALA A 246 -15.39 5.98 43.50
CA ALA A 246 -16.39 6.75 42.77
C ALA A 246 -15.75 7.75 41.80
#